data_AF-A0A658QZ41-F1
#
_entry.id   AF-A0A658QZ41-F1
#
_cell.length_a   1.000
_cell.length_b   1.000
_cell.length_c   1.000
_cell.angle_alpha   90.00
_cell.angle_beta   90.00
_cell.angle_gamma   90.00
#
_symmetry.space_group_name_H-M   'P 1'
#
loop_
_entity.id
_entity.type
_entity.pdbx_description
1 polymer ?
#
loop_
_entity_poly.entity_id
_entity_poly.type
_entity_poly.pdbx_seq_one_letter_code
_entity_poly.pdbx_strand_id
1 'polypeptide(L)'
;MNPPNIVANFVSPAFDFSNVAPRLISWRMGGMLAATASIFITPWNLFNNPAVIHYTLDILGSFIGPLYGVLIIDFYLVKRGTLAVDDLYTTSETGKYWYTKGVNRRAVMALLPAAVIAILCVMLPSLEASANFSWFIGAGLGALFYWMLADRKRAV
;
A
#
# COMPACT_ATOMS: atom_id res chain seq x y z
N MET A 1 -25.97 4.33 -8.91
CA MET A 1 -24.76 3.93 -8.16
C MET A 1 -25.24 3.43 -6.80
N ASN A 2 -25.00 2.17 -6.44
CA ASN A 2 -25.50 1.61 -5.19
C ASN A 2 -24.62 2.09 -4.01
N PRO A 3 -25.19 2.27 -2.79
CA PRO A 3 -24.46 2.75 -1.61
C PRO A 3 -23.09 2.07 -1.34
N PRO A 4 -22.88 0.76 -1.59
CA PRO A 4 -21.59 0.10 -1.36
C PRO A 4 -20.46 0.62 -2.27
N ASN A 5 -20.77 0.98 -3.52
CA ASN A 5 -19.75 1.41 -4.49
C ASN A 5 -19.17 2.78 -4.13
N ILE A 6 -19.98 3.65 -3.54
CA ILE A 6 -19.56 4.98 -3.10
C ILE A 6 -18.60 4.83 -1.92
N VAL A 7 -18.97 4.03 -0.92
CA VAL A 7 -18.14 3.88 0.29
C VAL A 7 -16.81 3.19 0.00
N ALA A 8 -16.80 2.11 -0.78
CA ALA A 8 -15.56 1.36 -1.03
C ALA A 8 -14.57 2.10 -1.96
N ASN A 9 -15.06 2.76 -3.02
CA ASN A 9 -14.19 3.27 -4.09
C ASN A 9 -13.94 4.77 -4.04
N PHE A 10 -14.79 5.54 -3.35
CA PHE A 10 -14.66 7.01 -3.31
C PHE A 10 -14.12 7.52 -1.96
N VAL A 11 -14.52 6.87 -0.86
CA VAL A 11 -14.18 7.34 0.48
C VAL A 11 -12.70 7.13 0.81
N SER A 12 -12.12 5.97 0.47
CA SER A 12 -10.68 5.68 0.68
C SER A 12 -9.77 6.72 0.01
N PRO A 13 -9.84 6.94 -1.33
CA PRO A 13 -8.95 7.90 -1.98
C PRO A 13 -9.19 9.34 -1.50
N ALA A 14 -10.43 9.72 -1.18
CA ALA A 14 -10.71 11.06 -0.63
C ALA A 14 -10.04 11.28 0.73
N PHE A 15 -10.03 10.26 1.60
CA PHE A 15 -9.31 10.32 2.88
C PHE A 15 -7.79 10.30 2.68
N ASP A 16 -7.26 9.48 1.78
CA ASP A 16 -5.83 9.41 1.48
C ASP A 16 -5.30 10.80 1.05
N PHE A 17 -5.99 11.48 0.12
CA PHE A 17 -5.59 12.83 -0.30
C PHE A 17 -5.67 13.86 0.83
N SER A 18 -6.71 13.78 1.68
CA SER A 18 -6.83 14.69 2.83
C SER A 18 -5.75 14.45 3.90
N ASN A 19 -5.30 13.21 4.07
CA ASN A 19 -4.28 12.85 5.05
C ASN A 19 -2.85 13.19 4.58
N VAL A 20 -2.58 13.18 3.27
CA VAL A 20 -1.27 13.56 2.72
C VAL A 20 -0.96 15.03 2.94
N ALA A 21 -1.96 15.91 2.86
CA ALA A 21 -1.77 17.35 3.06
C ALA A 21 -3.00 17.99 3.73
N PRO A 22 -3.27 17.72 5.01
CA PRO A 22 -4.50 18.14 5.68
C PRO A 22 -4.67 19.65 5.80
N ARG A 23 -3.56 20.42 5.72
CA ARG A 23 -3.59 21.89 5.69
C ARG A 23 -3.92 22.47 4.32
N LEU A 24 -3.76 21.69 3.25
CA LEU A 24 -3.94 22.14 1.86
C LEU A 24 -5.18 21.52 1.21
N ILE A 25 -5.53 20.28 1.55
CA ILE A 25 -6.57 19.49 0.89
C ILE A 25 -7.73 19.21 1.85
N SER A 26 -8.84 19.92 1.65
CA SER A 26 -10.10 19.60 2.33
C SER A 26 -10.74 18.34 1.74
N TRP A 27 -11.58 17.64 2.52
CA TRP A 27 -12.31 16.45 2.06
C TRP A 27 -13.08 16.66 0.74
N ARG A 28 -13.67 17.85 0.55
CA ARG A 28 -14.37 18.23 -0.70
C ARG A 28 -13.40 18.30 -1.88
N MET A 29 -12.23 18.90 -1.68
CA MET A 29 -11.22 19.02 -2.74
C MET A 29 -10.57 17.67 -3.05
N GLY A 30 -10.31 16.84 -2.03
CA GLY A 30 -9.82 15.46 -2.21
C GLY A 30 -10.81 14.61 -3.01
N GLY A 31 -12.11 14.73 -2.72
CA GLY A 31 -13.16 14.07 -3.49
C GLY A 31 -13.22 14.53 -4.95
N MET A 32 -13.07 15.83 -5.22
CA MET A 32 -13.02 16.37 -6.59
C MET A 32 -11.79 15.87 -7.35
N LEU A 33 -10.61 15.87 -6.73
CA LEU A 33 -9.39 15.32 -7.35
C LEU A 33 -9.54 13.84 -7.68
N ALA A 34 -10.08 13.03 -6.76
CA ALA A 34 -10.33 11.61 -6.99
C ALA A 34 -11.32 11.38 -8.15
N ALA A 35 -12.41 12.17 -8.22
CA ALA A 35 -13.38 12.10 -9.31
C ALA A 35 -12.75 12.46 -10.67
N THR A 36 -11.97 13.54 -10.71
CA THR A 36 -11.28 13.98 -11.94
C THR A 36 -10.25 12.94 -12.39
N ALA A 37 -9.41 12.43 -11.48
CA ALA A 37 -8.41 11.41 -11.80
C ALA A 37 -9.05 10.11 -12.34
N SER A 38 -10.19 9.69 -11.77
CA SER A 38 -10.93 8.51 -12.24
C SER A 38 -11.37 8.63 -13.70
N ILE A 39 -11.79 9.81 -14.15
CA ILE A 39 -12.16 10.06 -15.55
C ILE A 39 -10.93 9.92 -16.46
N PHE A 40 -9.78 10.45 -16.05
CA PHE A 40 -8.54 10.38 -16.82
C PHE A 40 -7.93 8.98 -16.92
N ILE A 41 -8.18 8.11 -15.94
CA ILE A 41 -7.77 6.70 -16.01
C ILE A 41 -8.55 5.96 -17.11
N THR A 42 -9.68 6.52 -17.58
CA THR A 42 -10.52 5.97 -18.66
C THR A 42 -10.85 4.48 -18.42
N PRO A 43 -11.45 4.13 -17.27
CA PRO A 43 -11.61 2.73 -16.86
C PRO A 43 -12.39 1.89 -17.87
N TRP A 44 -13.27 2.50 -18.66
CA TRP A 44 -13.99 1.86 -19.76
C TRP A 44 -13.08 1.23 -20.81
N ASN A 45 -11.86 1.75 -21.01
CA ASN A 45 -10.89 1.16 -21.92
C ASN A 45 -10.33 -0.17 -21.38
N LEU A 46 -10.25 -0.33 -20.05
CA LEU A 46 -9.83 -1.58 -19.42
C LEU A 46 -10.88 -2.68 -19.54
N PHE A 47 -12.17 -2.33 -19.50
CA PHE A 47 -13.27 -3.31 -19.56
C PHE A 47 -13.49 -3.92 -20.95
N ASN A 48 -12.89 -3.37 -22.00
CA ASN A 48 -13.08 -3.84 -23.38
C ASN A 48 -12.34 -5.15 -23.68
N ASN A 49 -11.39 -5.59 -22.84
CA ASN A 49 -10.62 -6.81 -23.08
C ASN A 49 -10.39 -7.59 -21.76
N PRO A 50 -10.89 -8.83 -21.62
CA PRO A 50 -10.68 -9.67 -20.43
C PRO A 50 -9.20 -9.82 -20.05
N ALA A 51 -8.30 -9.91 -21.03
CA ALA A 51 -6.87 -10.04 -20.77
C ALA A 51 -6.29 -8.78 -20.10
N VAL A 52 -6.77 -7.59 -20.49
CA VAL A 52 -6.32 -6.31 -19.91
C VAL A 52 -6.81 -6.16 -18.47
N ILE A 53 -8.02 -6.66 -18.17
CA ILE A 53 -8.57 -6.69 -16.80
C ILE A 53 -7.67 -7.54 -15.90
N HIS A 54 -7.41 -8.80 -16.29
CA HIS A 54 -6.58 -9.71 -15.49
C HIS A 54 -5.18 -9.15 -15.26
N TYR A 55 -4.55 -8.66 -16.33
CA TYR A 55 -3.21 -8.09 -16.25
C TYR A 55 -3.13 -6.88 -15.30
N THR A 56 -4.14 -6.01 -15.34
CA THR A 56 -4.20 -4.85 -14.45
C THR A 56 -4.39 -5.26 -12.99
N LEU A 57 -5.25 -6.25 -12.73
CA LEU A 57 -5.46 -6.79 -11.38
C LEU A 57 -4.19 -7.43 -10.83
N ASP A 58 -3.46 -8.20 -11.64
CA ASP A 58 -2.21 -8.83 -11.24
C ASP A 58 -1.13 -7.80 -10.92
N ILE A 59 -1.00 -6.76 -11.75
CA ILE A 59 -0.07 -5.65 -11.48
C ILE A 59 -0.46 -4.94 -10.18
N LEU A 60 -1.72 -4.55 -10.00
CA LEU A 60 -2.18 -3.89 -8.77
C LEU A 60 -1.94 -4.78 -7.54
N GLY A 61 -2.23 -6.08 -7.66
CA GLY A 61 -1.97 -7.08 -6.62
C GLY A 61 -0.48 -7.16 -6.25
N SER A 62 0.41 -7.10 -7.24
CA SER A 62 1.86 -7.16 -7.03
C SER A 62 2.41 -5.97 -6.22
N PHE A 63 1.77 -4.80 -6.27
CA PHE A 63 2.12 -3.65 -5.42
C PHE A 63 1.55 -3.76 -4.01
N ILE A 64 0.30 -4.24 -3.89
CA ILE A 64 -0.42 -4.29 -2.62
C ILE A 64 0.11 -5.41 -1.73
N GLY A 65 0.44 -6.58 -2.28
CA GLY A 65 0.93 -7.75 -1.53
C GLY A 65 2.12 -7.43 -0.61
N PRO A 66 3.25 -6.92 -1.14
CA PRO A 66 4.41 -6.54 -0.34
C PRO A 66 4.10 -5.56 0.78
N LEU A 67 3.29 -4.53 0.50
CA LEU A 67 2.88 -3.55 1.51
C LEU A 67 2.09 -4.21 2.62
N TYR A 68 1.13 -5.06 2.27
CA TYR A 68 0.35 -5.85 3.22
C TYR A 68 1.25 -6.72 4.11
N GLY A 69 2.22 -7.42 3.51
CA GLY A 69 3.19 -8.24 4.25
C GLY A 69 3.99 -7.47 5.30
N VAL A 70 4.52 -6.30 4.92
CA VAL A 70 5.24 -5.41 5.84
C VAL A 70 4.36 -4.98 7.01
N LEU A 71 3.11 -4.56 6.72
CA LEU A 71 2.18 -4.06 7.73
C LEU A 71 1.76 -5.13 8.73
N ILE A 72 1.43 -6.34 8.25
CA ILE A 72 0.99 -7.46 9.10
C ILE A 72 2.11 -7.87 10.06
N ILE A 73 3.34 -8.00 9.55
CA ILE A 73 4.49 -8.35 10.40
C ILE A 73 4.81 -7.24 11.39
N ASP A 74 4.76 -5.98 10.96
CA ASP A 74 5.00 -4.84 11.84
C ASP A 74 4.03 -4.83 13.01
N PHE A 75 2.74 -5.00 12.73
CA PHE A 75 1.72 -4.95 13.77
C PHE A 75 1.73 -6.19 14.67
N TYR A 76 1.64 -7.40 14.11
CA TYR A 76 1.41 -8.61 14.91
C TYR A 76 2.69 -9.19 15.50
N LEU A 77 3.82 -9.14 14.80
CA LEU A 77 5.05 -9.81 15.22
C LEU A 77 6.06 -8.86 15.85
N VAL A 78 6.29 -7.69 15.24
CA VAL A 78 7.24 -6.71 15.76
C VAL A 78 6.63 -5.99 16.96
N LYS A 79 5.49 -5.31 16.76
CA LYS A 79 4.83 -4.49 17.80
C LYS A 79 3.86 -5.27 18.70
N ARG A 80 3.62 -6.55 18.41
CA ARG A 80 2.78 -7.45 19.22
C ARG A 80 1.36 -6.89 19.49
N GLY A 81 0.78 -6.22 18.51
CA GLY A 81 -0.54 -5.61 18.58
C GLY A 81 -0.60 -4.31 19.38
N THR A 82 0.53 -3.75 19.80
CA THR A 82 0.58 -2.48 20.54
C THR A 82 0.86 -1.30 19.62
N LEU A 83 0.08 -0.23 19.77
CA LEU A 83 0.21 0.98 18.96
C LEU A 83 0.00 2.20 19.87
N ALA A 84 0.99 3.08 19.93
CA ALA A 84 0.83 4.39 20.56
C ALA A 84 0.02 5.30 19.63
N VAL A 85 -1.28 5.46 19.88
CA VAL A 85 -2.17 6.24 18.98
C VAL A 85 -1.79 7.71 18.97
N ASP A 86 -1.42 8.26 20.12
CA ASP A 86 -1.03 9.68 20.23
C ASP A 86 0.18 10.01 19.32
N ASP A 87 1.13 9.07 19.22
CA ASP A 87 2.32 9.22 18.40
C ASP A 87 2.05 9.08 16.88
N LEU A 88 0.88 8.58 16.46
CA LEU A 88 0.49 8.56 15.03
C LEU A 88 0.10 9.94 14.51
N TYR A 89 -0.36 10.83 15.39
CA TYR A 89 -0.86 12.16 15.02
C TYR A 89 0.14 13.28 15.34
N THR A 90 1.37 12.93 15.73
CA THR A 90 2.45 13.90 15.98
C THR A 90 3.50 13.89 14.88
N THR A 91 4.05 15.07 14.60
CA THR A 91 5.23 15.24 13.73
C THR A 91 6.50 15.52 14.54
N SER A 92 6.47 15.30 15.85
CA SER A 92 7.62 15.48 16.72
C SER A 92 8.77 14.57 16.30
N GLU A 93 9.99 15.11 16.26
CA GLU A 93 11.18 14.32 15.92
C GLU A 93 11.48 13.21 16.95
N THR A 94 10.95 13.37 18.17
CA THR A 94 11.06 12.39 19.26
C THR A 94 9.96 11.34 19.25
N GLY A 95 8.96 11.46 18.37
CA GLY A 95 7.83 10.53 18.29
C GLY A 95 8.27 9.14 17.85
N LYS A 96 7.60 8.09 18.38
CA LYS A 96 7.97 6.68 18.12
C LYS A 96 7.96 6.32 16.63
N TYR A 97 7.14 7.01 15.82
CA TYR A 97 7.02 6.77 14.37
C TYR A 97 7.70 7.83 13.48
N TRP A 98 8.49 8.75 14.03
CA TRP A 98 9.26 9.69 13.20
C TRP A 98 10.45 9.03 12.48
N TYR A 99 10.98 7.94 13.04
CA TYR A 99 12.12 7.19 12.48
C TYR A 99 13.31 8.09 12.09
N THR A 100 13.63 8.18 10.79
CA THR A 100 14.69 9.04 10.27
C THR A 100 14.08 10.02 9.29
N LYS A 101 13.87 11.26 9.72
CA LYS A 101 13.22 12.34 8.95
C LYS A 101 11.79 11.98 8.48
N GLY A 102 11.00 11.34 9.34
CA GLY A 102 9.63 10.92 9.03
C GLY A 102 9.52 9.60 8.26
N VAL A 103 10.63 8.91 7.93
CA VAL A 103 10.61 7.71 7.10
C VAL A 103 11.24 6.51 7.81
N ASN A 104 10.50 5.40 7.84
CA ASN A 104 11.05 4.10 8.24
C ASN A 104 11.87 3.50 7.10
N ARG A 105 13.18 3.79 7.09
CA ARG A 105 14.11 3.27 6.06
C ARG A 105 14.12 1.74 5.99
N ARG A 106 13.92 1.04 7.11
CA ARG A 106 13.90 -0.43 7.16
C ARG A 106 12.65 -0.98 6.47
N ALA A 107 11.50 -0.34 6.67
CA ALA A 107 10.28 -0.67 5.92
C ALA A 107 10.45 -0.44 4.43
N VAL A 108 11.06 0.68 4.01
CA VAL A 108 11.33 0.96 2.59
C VAL A 108 12.30 -0.06 1.98
N MET A 109 13.39 -0.38 2.68
CA MET A 109 14.36 -1.39 2.23
C MET A 109 13.78 -2.81 2.18
N ALA A 110 12.74 -3.12 2.96
CA ALA A 110 12.01 -4.37 2.86
C ALA A 110 11.00 -4.36 1.70
N LEU A 111 10.26 -3.25 1.57
CA LEU A 111 9.18 -3.11 0.61
C LEU A 111 9.67 -3.11 -0.84
N LEU A 112 10.69 -2.33 -1.15
CA LEU A 112 11.19 -2.16 -2.52
C LEU A 112 11.62 -3.48 -3.18
N PRO A 113 12.50 -4.31 -2.60
CA PRO A 113 12.90 -5.57 -3.21
C PRO A 113 11.73 -6.56 -3.29
N ALA A 114 10.84 -6.60 -2.29
CA ALA A 114 9.66 -7.47 -2.33
C ALA A 114 8.70 -7.07 -3.47
N ALA A 115 8.48 -5.77 -3.67
CA ALA A 115 7.66 -5.25 -4.76
C ALA A 115 8.30 -5.51 -6.12
N VAL A 116 9.62 -5.30 -6.27
CA VAL A 116 10.32 -5.62 -7.52
C VAL A 116 10.15 -7.09 -7.88
N ILE A 117 10.33 -8.00 -6.91
CA ILE A 117 10.16 -9.45 -7.16
C ILE A 117 8.71 -9.77 -7.54
N ALA A 118 7.72 -9.23 -6.82
CA ALA A 118 6.31 -9.45 -7.11
C ALA A 118 5.91 -8.95 -8.51
N ILE A 119 6.42 -7.78 -8.93
CA ILE A 119 6.19 -7.20 -10.26
C ILE A 119 6.87 -8.07 -11.33
N LEU A 120 8.09 -8.54 -11.09
CA LEU A 120 8.80 -9.42 -12.02
C LEU A 120 8.05 -10.75 -12.23
N CYS A 121 7.37 -11.28 -11.21
CA CYS A 121 6.50 -12.45 -11.36
C CYS A 121 5.32 -12.22 -12.32
N VAL A 122 4.87 -10.98 -12.48
CA VAL A 122 3.76 -10.62 -13.39
C VAL A 122 4.27 -10.24 -14.77
N MET A 123 5.40 -9.54 -14.86
CA MET A 123 5.89 -8.98 -16.13
C MET A 123 6.78 -9.94 -16.94
N LEU A 124 7.40 -10.93 -16.32
CA LEU A 124 8.26 -11.89 -17.01
C LEU A 124 7.42 -13.06 -17.56
N PRO A 125 7.37 -13.27 -18.89
CA PRO A 125 6.62 -14.38 -19.49
C PRO A 125 7.06 -15.75 -18.98
N SER A 126 8.34 -15.90 -18.61
CA SER A 126 8.87 -17.13 -18.03
C SER A 126 8.33 -17.47 -16.63
N LEU A 127 7.68 -16.51 -15.96
CA LEU A 127 7.10 -16.65 -14.61
C LEU A 127 5.58 -16.55 -14.61
N GLU A 128 4.92 -16.72 -15.77
CA GLU A 128 3.47 -16.58 -15.92
C GLU A 128 2.68 -17.47 -14.93
N ALA A 129 3.19 -18.69 -14.65
CA ALA A 129 2.59 -19.58 -13.64
C ALA A 129 2.59 -18.98 -12.23
N SER A 130 3.56 -18.11 -11.91
CA SER A 130 3.68 -17.40 -10.64
C SER A 130 2.94 -16.07 -10.61
N ALA A 131 2.48 -15.53 -11.74
CA ALA A 131 1.77 -14.25 -11.81
C ALA A 131 0.50 -14.24 -10.96
N ASN A 132 -0.28 -15.33 -11.01
CA ASN A 132 -1.48 -15.53 -10.18
C ASN A 132 -1.19 -15.56 -8.67
N PHE A 133 0.06 -15.85 -8.29
CA PHE A 133 0.51 -15.91 -6.90
C PHE A 133 1.36 -14.68 -6.52
N SER A 134 1.53 -13.71 -7.43
CA SER A 134 2.39 -12.53 -7.23
C SER A 134 2.03 -11.76 -5.96
N TRP A 135 0.74 -11.67 -5.63
CA TRP A 135 0.26 -11.07 -4.39
C TRP A 135 0.78 -11.81 -3.15
N PHE A 136 0.66 -13.14 -3.11
CA PHE A 136 1.12 -13.96 -1.98
C PHE A 136 2.64 -13.99 -1.87
N ILE A 137 3.33 -14.07 -3.01
CA ILE A 137 4.80 -14.00 -3.07
C ILE A 137 5.27 -12.65 -2.54
N GLY A 138 4.69 -11.56 -3.03
CA GLY A 138 4.98 -10.21 -2.57
C GLY A 138 4.72 -10.05 -1.07
N ALA A 139 3.56 -10.50 -0.58
CA ALA A 139 3.22 -10.46 0.83
C ALA A 139 4.18 -11.26 1.70
N GLY A 140 4.52 -12.49 1.30
CA GLY A 140 5.48 -13.34 2.01
C GLY A 140 6.88 -12.73 2.06
N LEU A 141 7.36 -12.18 0.93
CA LEU A 141 8.68 -11.53 0.86
C LEU A 141 8.71 -10.21 1.64
N GLY A 142 7.69 -9.37 1.52
CA GLY A 142 7.58 -8.12 2.28
C GLY A 142 7.55 -8.39 3.79
N ALA A 143 6.80 -9.41 4.20
CA ALA A 143 6.77 -9.90 5.57
C ALA A 143 8.15 -10.38 6.04
N LEU A 144 8.79 -11.26 5.27
CA LEU A 144 10.10 -11.84 5.60
C LEU A 144 11.19 -10.77 5.70
N PHE A 145 11.31 -9.92 4.67
CA PHE A 145 12.33 -8.88 4.62
C PHE A 145 12.14 -7.86 5.75
N TYR A 146 10.90 -7.47 6.03
CA TYR A 146 10.67 -6.55 7.13
C TYR A 146 10.95 -7.20 8.47
N TRP A 147 10.56 -8.45 8.68
CA TRP A 147 10.86 -9.18 9.91
C TRP A 147 12.37 -9.28 10.18
N MET A 148 13.18 -9.46 9.13
CA MET A 148 14.64 -9.49 9.22
C MET A 148 15.25 -8.12 9.52
N LEU A 149 14.69 -7.05 8.96
CA LEU A 149 15.24 -5.69 9.09
C LEU A 149 14.70 -4.91 10.29
N ALA A 150 13.52 -5.27 10.80
CA ALA A 150 12.79 -4.50 11.81
C ALA A 150 13.59 -4.33 13.11
N ASP A 151 13.52 -3.12 13.69
CA ASP A 151 14.14 -2.85 14.98
C ASP A 151 13.23 -3.28 16.13
N ARG A 152 13.53 -4.44 16.71
CA ARG A 152 12.78 -4.93 17.87
C ARG A 152 12.95 -4.06 19.11
N LYS A 153 13.99 -3.21 19.19
CA LYS A 153 14.20 -2.30 20.32
C LYS A 153 13.23 -1.12 20.33
N ARG A 154 12.65 -0.77 19.17
CA ARG A 154 11.64 0.29 19.03
C ARG A 154 10.21 -0.23 19.06
N ALA A 155 10.03 -1.54 19.25
CA ALA A 155 8.72 -2.17 19.31
C ALA A 155 7.96 -1.86 20.61
N VAL A 156 8.67 -1.48 21.69
CA VAL A 156 8.12 -1.16 23.01
C VAL A 156 8.05 0.33 23.21
#